data_AF-A0ABD6VVZ0-F1
#
_entry.id   AF-A0ABD6VVZ0-F1
#
_cell.length_a   1.000
_cell.length_b   1.000
_cell.length_c   1.000
_cell.angle_alpha   90.00
_cell.angle_beta   90.00
_cell.angle_gamma   90.00
#
_symmetry.space_group_name_H-M   'P 1'
#
loop_
_entity.id
_entity.type
_entity.pdbx_description
1 polymer ?
#
loop_
_entity_poly.entity_id
_entity_poly.type
_entity_poly.pdbx_seq_one_letter_code
_entity_poly.pdbx_strand_id
1 'polypeptide(L)'
;MFTLDNKNNNAVETDCFLSITDICERENISITKVISDWLNFSRKLFVKLDAVPCCLKRTFEGDDNSEIENITSGSDEYQSVFGSTAYRVFIPLNPQECEIEKNKDQNEIVSSYISYQGLAYGFWEVKPTKITRFANERYHIANGTSRNAIINTPGAVIINGNVSDHILFFNHSFVIFKEDFFVGPDIEAVLDESLFTEGTVEVSPQNIKSVVPGAESNVDQNVNAKEIVKGAKERVSKAERDAIFIMLSKYYKSKNGKLEAAPIANMLNSDAKDILPGREFSPETIRRWLKSIQ
;
A
#
# COMPACT_ATOMS: atom_id res chain seq x y z
N MET A 1 -17.72 -38.17 12.68
CA MET A 1 -17.04 -37.77 13.93
C MET A 1 -15.60 -38.18 13.77
N PHE A 2 -14.78 -37.30 13.18
CA PHE A 2 -13.36 -37.56 12.94
C PHE A 2 -12.58 -36.73 13.95
N THR A 3 -12.05 -37.41 14.96
CA THR A 3 -11.01 -36.91 15.86
C THR A 3 -9.72 -36.86 15.06
N LEU A 4 -9.22 -35.65 14.77
CA LEU A 4 -7.84 -35.47 14.32
C LEU A 4 -6.94 -35.57 15.55
N ASP A 5 -6.14 -36.63 15.59
CA ASP A 5 -5.12 -36.83 16.62
C ASP A 5 -4.05 -35.75 16.52
N ASN A 6 -3.87 -35.08 17.65
CA ASN A 6 -2.89 -34.04 17.89
C ASN A 6 -1.50 -34.67 18.05
N LYS A 7 -0.81 -34.91 16.93
CA LYS A 7 0.61 -35.31 16.90
C LYS A 7 1.36 -34.60 15.79
N ASN A 8 1.81 -33.38 16.11
CA ASN A 8 3.11 -32.80 15.82
C ASN A 8 2.98 -31.27 15.82
N ASN A 9 2.91 -30.69 17.02
CA ASN A 9 3.16 -29.26 17.24
C ASN A 9 4.66 -28.95 17.15
N ASN A 10 5.31 -29.37 16.06
CA ASN A 10 6.54 -28.73 15.63
C ASN A 10 6.10 -27.65 14.63
N ALA A 11 5.60 -26.56 15.20
CA ALA A 11 5.47 -25.30 14.49
C ALA A 11 6.83 -24.99 13.86
N VAL A 12 6.82 -24.78 12.56
CA VAL A 12 7.96 -24.30 11.76
C VAL A 12 8.67 -23.20 12.55
N GLU A 13 9.97 -23.40 12.81
CA GLU A 13 10.83 -22.48 13.55
C GLU A 13 10.61 -21.04 13.04
N THR A 14 10.07 -20.21 13.92
CA THR A 14 9.84 -18.77 13.70
C THR A 14 11.14 -17.95 13.82
N ASP A 15 12.30 -18.58 13.71
CA ASP A 15 13.64 -18.03 13.99
C ASP A 15 14.02 -16.81 13.13
N CYS A 16 13.27 -16.54 12.07
CA CYS A 16 13.52 -15.42 11.17
C CYS A 16 12.73 -14.14 11.50
N PHE A 17 11.71 -14.19 12.36
CA PHE A 17 10.92 -13.00 12.74
C PHE A 17 11.22 -12.59 14.18
N LEU A 18 11.67 -11.35 14.35
CA LEU A 18 11.97 -10.77 15.66
C LEU A 18 10.91 -9.72 16.00
N SER A 19 10.47 -9.68 17.26
CA SER A 19 9.61 -8.57 17.69
C SER A 19 10.38 -7.25 17.59
N ILE A 20 9.66 -6.14 17.46
CA ILE A 20 10.29 -4.82 17.44
C ILE A 20 11.11 -4.56 18.72
N THR A 21 10.68 -5.14 19.84
CA THR A 21 11.38 -5.01 21.13
C THR A 21 12.72 -5.75 21.07
N ASP A 22 12.71 -7.00 20.58
CA ASP A 22 13.93 -7.82 20.48
C ASP A 22 14.97 -7.19 19.55
N ILE A 23 14.54 -6.64 18.39
CA ILE A 23 15.47 -5.98 17.46
C ILE A 23 16.01 -4.67 18.06
N CYS A 24 15.18 -3.92 18.80
CA CYS A 24 15.61 -2.69 19.47
C CYS A 24 16.68 -2.98 20.53
N GLU A 25 16.49 -4.04 21.33
CA GLU A 25 17.46 -4.49 22.32
C GLU A 25 18.76 -5.00 21.67
N ARG A 26 18.63 -5.84 20.63
CA ARG A 26 19.78 -6.44 19.94
C ARG A 26 20.65 -5.43 19.20
N GLU A 27 20.03 -4.46 18.53
CA GLU A 27 20.74 -3.46 17.70
C GLU A 27 20.97 -2.14 18.45
N ASN A 28 20.51 -2.02 19.69
CA ASN A 28 20.55 -0.79 20.48
C ASN A 28 19.96 0.42 19.72
N ILE A 29 18.80 0.19 19.08
CA ILE A 29 18.03 1.20 18.34
C ILE A 29 16.70 1.47 19.05
N SER A 30 16.14 2.67 18.85
CA SER A 30 14.82 2.98 19.42
C SER A 30 13.68 2.47 18.53
N ILE A 31 12.55 2.11 19.14
CA ILE A 31 11.30 1.79 18.42
C ILE A 31 10.94 2.93 17.44
N THR A 32 11.11 4.19 17.85
CA THR A 32 10.85 5.36 16.99
C THR A 32 11.69 5.34 15.71
N LYS A 33 12.94 4.90 15.78
CA LYS A 33 13.81 4.76 14.59
C LYS A 33 13.29 3.67 13.66
N VAL A 34 12.94 2.50 14.20
CA VAL A 34 12.37 1.39 13.41
C VAL A 34 11.07 1.80 12.71
N ILE A 35 10.17 2.45 13.45
CA ILE A 35 8.90 2.98 12.92
C ILE A 35 9.16 4.05 11.85
N SER A 36 10.14 4.94 12.06
CA SER A 36 10.49 5.95 11.06
C SER A 36 11.01 5.32 9.77
N ASP A 37 11.82 4.26 9.86
CA ASP A 37 12.34 3.55 8.69
C ASP A 37 11.22 2.86 7.91
N TRP A 38 10.28 2.26 8.64
CA TRP A 38 9.08 1.68 8.06
C TRP A 38 8.19 2.72 7.37
N LEU A 39 7.92 3.86 8.01
CA LEU A 39 7.14 4.97 7.43
C LEU A 39 7.81 5.61 6.20
N ASN A 40 9.12 5.42 6.05
CA ASN A 40 9.92 5.87 4.91
C ASN A 40 10.14 4.77 3.87
N PHE A 41 9.50 3.61 4.03
CA PHE A 41 9.64 2.45 3.14
C PHE A 41 11.07 1.89 3.04
N SER A 42 11.96 2.20 4.00
CA SER A 42 13.32 1.66 4.06
C SER A 42 13.43 0.40 4.90
N ARG A 43 12.32 -0.04 5.51
CA ARG A 43 12.22 -1.29 6.29
C ARG A 43 10.81 -1.87 6.17
N LYS A 44 10.71 -3.19 6.01
CA LYS A 44 9.44 -3.92 6.07
C LYS A 44 9.12 -4.27 7.52
N LEU A 45 7.86 -4.10 7.91
CA LEU A 45 7.33 -4.58 9.19
C LEU A 45 6.18 -5.54 8.93
N PHE A 46 5.98 -6.44 9.87
CA PHE A 46 4.99 -7.51 9.79
C PHE A 46 4.14 -7.52 11.06
N VAL A 47 2.94 -8.06 10.94
CA VAL A 47 2.09 -8.42 12.09
C VAL A 47 1.77 -9.90 12.04
N LYS A 48 1.67 -10.52 13.21
CA LYS A 48 1.24 -11.91 13.33
C LYS A 48 -0.28 -11.96 13.41
N LEU A 49 -0.91 -12.63 12.45
CA LEU A 49 -2.33 -12.93 12.44
C LEU A 49 -2.57 -14.35 12.94
N ASP A 50 -3.64 -14.54 13.69
CA ASP A 50 -4.06 -15.84 14.23
C ASP A 50 -5.55 -16.04 13.92
N ALA A 51 -5.82 -16.83 12.88
CA ALA A 51 -7.17 -17.13 12.39
C ALA A 51 -8.05 -15.89 12.16
N VAL A 52 -7.49 -14.78 11.66
CA VAL A 52 -8.25 -13.53 11.52
C VAL A 52 -9.14 -13.60 10.28
N PRO A 53 -10.47 -13.43 10.40
CA PRO A 53 -11.38 -13.48 9.26
C PRO A 53 -11.26 -12.24 8.37
N CYS A 54 -11.01 -12.47 7.09
CA CYS A 54 -10.85 -11.42 6.09
C CYS A 54 -11.04 -11.96 4.67
N CYS A 55 -11.07 -11.03 3.70
CA CYS A 55 -11.07 -11.32 2.28
C CYS A 55 -9.66 -11.09 1.72
N LEU A 56 -9.13 -12.07 1.00
CA LEU A 56 -7.92 -11.90 0.20
C LEU A 56 -8.33 -11.48 -1.20
N LYS A 57 -7.81 -10.34 -1.66
CA LYS A 57 -7.91 -9.89 -3.06
C LYS A 57 -6.50 -9.92 -3.66
N ARG A 58 -6.32 -10.69 -4.73
CA ARG A 58 -5.04 -10.79 -5.44
C ARG A 58 -5.22 -10.67 -6.94
N THR A 59 -4.16 -10.23 -7.61
CA THR A 59 -4.10 -10.23 -9.06
C THR A 59 -3.88 -11.65 -9.58
N PHE A 60 -4.32 -11.92 -10.80
CA PHE A 60 -4.04 -13.17 -11.49
C PHE A 60 -3.90 -12.94 -13.00
N GLU A 61 -3.10 -13.79 -13.65
CA GLU A 61 -2.84 -13.75 -15.10
C GLU A 61 -3.40 -14.97 -15.84
N GLY A 62 -3.90 -15.97 -15.11
CA GLY A 62 -4.49 -17.20 -15.65
C GLY A 62 -5.95 -17.10 -16.05
N ASP A 63 -6.54 -18.24 -16.43
CA ASP A 63 -7.99 -18.34 -16.63
C ASP A 63 -8.73 -18.53 -15.30
N ASP A 64 -9.96 -18.01 -15.24
CA ASP A 64 -10.81 -18.02 -14.04
C ASP A 64 -10.98 -19.41 -13.42
N ASN A 65 -11.17 -20.44 -14.26
CA ASN A 65 -11.47 -21.78 -13.78
C ASN A 65 -10.24 -22.42 -13.14
N SER A 66 -9.07 -22.25 -13.76
CA SER A 66 -7.79 -22.67 -13.19
C SER A 66 -7.51 -21.99 -11.85
N GLU A 67 -7.76 -20.69 -11.73
CA GLU A 67 -7.58 -19.97 -10.46
C GLU A 67 -8.52 -20.46 -9.36
N ILE A 68 -9.79 -20.69 -9.69
CA ILE A 68 -10.77 -21.25 -8.74
C ILE A 68 -10.39 -22.69 -8.36
N GLU A 69 -9.91 -23.49 -9.31
CA GLU A 69 -9.43 -24.86 -9.07
C GLU A 69 -8.19 -24.86 -8.17
N ASN A 70 -7.26 -23.93 -8.36
CA ASN A 70 -6.09 -23.77 -7.50
C ASN A 70 -6.49 -23.46 -6.05
N ILE A 71 -7.43 -22.53 -5.85
CA ILE A 71 -7.95 -22.16 -4.52
C ILE A 71 -8.68 -23.36 -3.89
N THR A 72 -9.54 -24.03 -4.66
CA THR A 72 -10.32 -25.18 -4.18
C THR A 72 -9.45 -26.39 -3.83
N SER A 73 -8.43 -26.67 -4.63
CA SER A 73 -7.53 -27.82 -4.45
C SER A 73 -6.49 -27.62 -3.34
N GLY A 74 -6.30 -26.38 -2.86
CA GLY A 74 -5.24 -26.06 -1.91
C GLY A 74 -3.91 -25.70 -2.54
N SER A 75 -3.88 -25.50 -3.86
CA SER A 75 -2.67 -25.20 -4.63
C SER A 75 -2.37 -23.70 -4.74
N ASP A 76 -3.25 -22.83 -4.24
CA ASP A 76 -3.04 -21.38 -4.18
C ASP A 76 -1.78 -21.04 -3.36
N GLU A 77 -1.03 -20.01 -3.79
CA GLU A 77 0.24 -19.60 -3.18
C GLU A 77 0.14 -19.26 -1.68
N TYR A 78 -1.04 -18.82 -1.21
CA TYR A 78 -1.29 -18.52 0.19
C TYR A 78 -1.77 -19.73 1.00
N GLN A 79 -2.13 -20.84 0.36
CA GLN A 79 -2.55 -22.07 1.04
C GLN A 79 -1.37 -23.01 1.31
N SER A 80 -0.22 -22.78 0.67
CA SER A 80 1.00 -23.55 0.91
C SER A 80 1.62 -23.23 2.27
N VAL A 81 1.92 -24.29 3.04
CA VAL A 81 2.72 -24.21 4.28
C VAL A 81 4.20 -24.51 4.02
N PHE A 82 4.59 -24.71 2.77
CA PHE A 82 5.95 -25.03 2.36
C PHE A 82 6.53 -23.95 1.44
N GLY A 83 7.84 -23.76 1.49
CA GLY A 83 8.55 -22.81 0.61
C GLY A 83 8.70 -21.41 1.19
N SER A 84 8.99 -20.44 0.32
CA SER A 84 9.30 -19.05 0.68
C SER A 84 8.14 -18.28 1.31
N THR A 85 6.90 -18.80 1.23
CA THR A 85 5.70 -18.23 1.85
C THR A 85 5.31 -18.89 3.17
N ALA A 86 6.05 -19.91 3.64
CA ALA A 86 5.65 -20.74 4.79
C ALA A 86 5.38 -19.96 6.10
N TYR A 87 5.79 -18.69 6.19
CA TYR A 87 5.52 -17.82 7.33
C TYR A 87 4.13 -17.16 7.30
N ARG A 88 3.37 -17.25 6.21
CA ARG A 88 2.01 -16.72 6.06
C ARG A 88 1.10 -17.74 5.39
N VAL A 89 -0.13 -17.85 5.86
CA VAL A 89 -1.11 -18.80 5.32
C VAL A 89 -2.49 -18.14 5.27
N PHE A 90 -3.25 -18.40 4.23
CA PHE A 90 -4.65 -18.03 4.09
C PHE A 90 -5.48 -19.27 3.81
N ILE A 91 -6.47 -19.55 4.65
CA ILE A 91 -7.36 -20.70 4.50
C ILE A 91 -8.73 -20.22 4.03
N PRO A 92 -9.15 -20.51 2.79
CA PRO A 92 -10.48 -20.15 2.30
C PRO A 92 -11.58 -20.82 3.13
N LEU A 93 -12.65 -20.07 3.43
CA LEU A 93 -13.83 -20.61 4.11
C LEU A 93 -14.80 -21.25 3.09
N ASN A 94 -15.04 -20.55 1.98
CA ASN A 94 -15.88 -21.00 0.87
C ASN A 94 -15.09 -20.85 -0.44
N PRO A 95 -14.15 -21.76 -0.77
CA PRO A 95 -13.26 -21.62 -1.92
C PRO A 95 -13.98 -21.61 -3.29
N GLN A 96 -15.25 -22.00 -3.31
CA GLN A 96 -16.10 -21.95 -4.51
C GLN A 96 -16.80 -20.60 -4.71
N GLU A 97 -16.87 -19.77 -3.66
CA GLU A 97 -17.55 -18.47 -3.66
C GLU A 97 -16.54 -17.34 -3.92
N CYS A 98 -15.74 -17.49 -4.98
CA CYS A 98 -14.78 -16.47 -5.41
C CYS A 98 -15.47 -15.38 -6.25
N GLU A 99 -15.07 -14.13 -6.05
CA GLU A 99 -15.48 -12.99 -6.87
C GLU A 99 -14.36 -12.65 -7.84
N ILE A 100 -14.68 -12.57 -9.14
CA ILE A 100 -13.73 -12.21 -10.18
C ILE A 100 -14.10 -10.85 -10.77
N GLU A 101 -13.14 -9.92 -10.70
CA GLU A 101 -13.21 -8.63 -11.36
C GLU A 101 -12.27 -8.65 -12.57
N LYS A 102 -12.87 -8.73 -13.77
CA LYS A 102 -12.14 -8.61 -15.04
C LYS A 102 -12.08 -7.18 -15.51
N ASN A 103 -10.93 -6.79 -16.05
CA ASN A 103 -10.86 -5.58 -16.84
C ASN A 103 -11.66 -5.75 -18.14
N LYS A 104 -12.51 -4.79 -18.47
CA LYS A 104 -13.34 -4.78 -19.68
C LYS A 104 -12.65 -4.08 -20.86
N ASP A 105 -11.58 -3.34 -20.63
CA ASP A 105 -10.91 -2.53 -21.64
C ASP A 105 -9.52 -3.10 -21.96
N GLN A 106 -9.36 -3.62 -23.18
CA GLN A 106 -8.12 -4.26 -23.65
C GLN A 106 -6.95 -3.27 -23.82
N ASN A 107 -7.24 -1.96 -23.78
CA ASN A 107 -6.24 -0.90 -23.92
C ASN A 107 -5.68 -0.39 -22.58
N GLU A 108 -6.22 -0.84 -21.44
CA GLU A 108 -5.72 -0.46 -20.12
C GLU A 108 -4.88 -1.58 -19.51
N ILE A 109 -3.67 -1.24 -19.03
CA ILE A 109 -2.80 -2.12 -18.24
C ILE A 109 -3.37 -2.18 -16.80
N VAL A 110 -4.56 -2.76 -16.65
CA VAL A 110 -5.17 -2.99 -15.33
C VAL A 110 -5.38 -4.49 -15.16
N SER A 111 -4.75 -5.03 -14.12
CA SER A 111 -4.77 -6.45 -13.77
C SER A 111 -6.18 -6.94 -13.45
N SER A 112 -6.49 -8.20 -13.77
CA SER A 112 -7.68 -8.89 -13.27
C SER A 112 -7.47 -9.27 -11.80
N TYR A 113 -8.55 -9.28 -11.02
CA TYR A 113 -8.51 -9.62 -9.60
C TYR A 113 -9.45 -10.76 -9.26
N ILE A 114 -9.00 -11.63 -8.37
CA ILE A 114 -9.83 -12.63 -7.70
C ILE A 114 -9.88 -12.31 -6.21
N SER A 115 -11.07 -12.40 -5.63
CA SER A 115 -11.32 -12.12 -4.21
C SER A 115 -12.06 -13.28 -3.56
N TYR A 116 -11.64 -13.71 -2.36
CA TYR A 116 -12.29 -14.80 -1.64
C TYR A 116 -12.13 -14.68 -0.12
N GLN A 117 -13.14 -15.15 0.60
CA GLN A 117 -13.22 -15.07 2.06
C GLN A 117 -12.46 -16.22 2.72
N GLY A 118 -11.79 -15.94 3.84
CA GLY A 118 -10.99 -16.92 4.55
C GLY A 118 -10.48 -16.45 5.90
N LEU A 119 -9.51 -17.20 6.42
CA LEU A 119 -8.82 -16.96 7.67
C LEU A 119 -7.32 -16.76 7.40
N ALA A 120 -6.77 -15.65 7.85
CA ALA A 120 -5.35 -15.35 7.72
C ALA A 120 -4.56 -15.77 8.98
N TYR A 121 -3.42 -16.42 8.75
CA TYR A 121 -2.48 -16.91 9.76
C TYR A 121 -1.05 -16.48 9.44
N GLY A 122 -0.21 -16.39 10.48
CA GLY A 122 1.21 -16.14 10.33
C GLY A 122 1.56 -14.66 10.17
N PHE A 123 2.76 -14.39 9.66
CA PHE A 123 3.31 -13.03 9.55
C PHE A 123 2.97 -12.40 8.20
N TRP A 124 2.18 -11.32 8.24
CA TRP A 124 1.78 -10.57 7.06
C TRP A 124 2.44 -9.21 7.03
N GLU A 125 2.86 -8.77 5.85
CA GLU A 125 3.51 -7.47 5.67
C GLU A 125 2.51 -6.35 5.95
N VAL A 126 2.92 -5.37 6.75
CA VAL A 126 2.15 -4.15 6.99
C VAL A 126 2.76 -3.02 6.20
N LYS A 127 1.99 -2.44 5.28
CA LYS A 127 2.41 -1.26 4.51
C LYS A 127 1.74 0.02 5.03
N PRO A 128 2.52 1.09 5.23
CA PRO A 128 1.94 2.38 5.53
C PRO A 128 1.30 2.98 4.26
N THR A 129 0.17 3.65 4.45
CA THR A 129 -0.45 4.56 3.48
C THR A 129 0.24 5.93 3.49
N LYS A 130 -0.11 6.79 2.52
CA LYS A 130 0.41 8.17 2.43
C LYS A 130 0.19 9.01 3.70
N ILE A 131 -0.81 8.67 4.50
CA ILE A 131 -1.23 9.43 5.68
C ILE A 131 -1.06 8.66 7.00
N THR A 132 -0.45 7.47 6.97
CA THR A 132 -0.18 6.66 8.18
C THR A 132 0.64 7.42 9.21
N ARG A 133 1.59 8.25 8.74
CA ARG A 133 2.47 9.08 9.59
C ARG A 133 1.74 10.08 10.50
N PHE A 134 0.47 10.38 10.23
CA PHE A 134 -0.33 11.30 11.04
C PHE A 134 -1.04 10.58 12.22
N ALA A 135 -0.56 9.40 12.61
CA ALA A 135 -1.07 8.65 13.76
C ALA A 135 -0.54 9.20 15.09
N ASN A 136 -1.41 9.37 16.08
CA ASN A 136 -1.03 9.56 17.48
C ASN A 136 -0.77 8.21 18.16
N GLU A 137 0.25 7.50 17.67
CA GLU A 137 0.83 6.26 18.22
C GLU A 137 0.07 4.95 17.99
N ARG A 138 -1.16 4.99 17.48
CA ARG A 138 -1.96 3.81 17.17
C ARG A 138 -2.13 3.65 15.67
N TYR A 139 -1.71 2.50 15.14
CA TYR A 139 -2.02 2.10 13.78
C TYR A 139 -3.31 1.30 13.81
N HIS A 140 -4.06 1.34 12.72
CA HIS A 140 -5.25 0.51 12.63
C HIS A 140 -5.42 -0.03 11.23
N ILE A 141 -5.91 -1.24 11.16
CA ILE A 141 -6.43 -1.79 9.93
C ILE A 141 -7.86 -1.30 9.82
N ALA A 142 -8.12 -0.49 8.80
CA ALA A 142 -9.47 -0.03 8.53
C ALA A 142 -10.30 -1.16 7.91
N ASN A 143 -11.52 -1.35 8.41
CA ASN A 143 -12.54 -2.10 7.71
C ASN A 143 -12.77 -1.47 6.34
N GLY A 144 -12.75 -2.28 5.30
CA GLY A 144 -13.03 -1.82 3.96
C GLY A 144 -13.12 -2.98 2.99
N THR A 145 -13.91 -2.77 1.94
CA THR A 145 -14.01 -3.66 0.78
C THR A 145 -13.15 -3.17 -0.40
N SER A 146 -12.49 -2.02 -0.25
CA SER A 146 -11.63 -1.45 -1.29
C SER A 146 -10.46 -0.65 -0.72
N ARG A 147 -9.35 -0.62 -1.46
CA ARG A 147 -8.12 0.12 -1.10
C ARG A 147 -8.41 1.61 -0.85
N ASN A 148 -9.30 2.21 -1.64
CA ASN A 148 -9.65 3.63 -1.54
C ASN A 148 -10.37 4.01 -0.24
N ALA A 149 -11.10 3.07 0.37
CA ALA A 149 -11.73 3.29 1.66
C ALA A 149 -10.70 3.33 2.82
N ILE A 150 -9.60 2.59 2.69
CA ILE A 150 -8.58 2.43 3.73
C ILE A 150 -7.62 3.64 3.76
N ILE A 151 -7.23 4.17 2.58
CA ILE A 151 -6.15 5.17 2.45
C ILE A 151 -6.44 6.57 2.99
N ASN A 152 -7.66 6.87 3.44
CA ASN A 152 -8.08 8.22 3.87
C ASN A 152 -8.19 8.39 5.39
N THR A 153 -7.80 7.38 6.19
CA THR A 153 -7.79 7.49 7.65
C THR A 153 -6.36 7.62 8.21
N PRO A 154 -6.05 8.64 9.05
CA PRO A 154 -4.74 8.79 9.70
C PRO A 154 -4.37 7.56 10.53
N GLY A 155 -3.17 7.02 10.34
CA GLY A 155 -2.76 5.77 11.00
C GLY A 155 -3.33 4.49 10.41
N ALA A 156 -4.13 4.58 9.33
CA ALA A 156 -4.54 3.40 8.58
C ALA A 156 -3.32 2.72 7.95
N VAL A 157 -3.31 1.39 7.97
CA VAL A 157 -2.30 0.55 7.32
C VAL A 157 -2.98 -0.47 6.42
N ILE A 158 -2.23 -1.01 5.46
CA ILE A 158 -2.68 -2.07 4.56
C ILE A 158 -1.89 -3.33 4.88
N ILE A 159 -2.57 -4.48 4.91
CA ILE A 159 -1.92 -5.78 5.05
C ILE A 159 -1.78 -6.42 3.69
N ASN A 160 -0.54 -6.73 3.35
CA ASN A 160 -0.14 -7.20 2.03
C ASN A 160 0.34 -8.65 2.06
N GLY A 161 0.07 -9.35 0.96
CA GLY A 161 0.65 -10.65 0.63
C GLY A 161 2.11 -10.54 0.17
N ASN A 162 2.53 -11.41 -0.75
CA ASN A 162 3.87 -11.38 -1.33
C ASN A 162 4.07 -10.22 -2.30
N VAL A 163 3.02 -9.91 -3.07
CA VAL A 163 3.03 -8.86 -4.08
C VAL A 163 2.28 -7.65 -3.53
N SER A 164 2.71 -6.43 -3.88
CA SER A 164 2.12 -5.18 -3.37
C SER A 164 0.62 -5.05 -3.63
N ASP A 165 0.11 -5.73 -4.65
CA ASP A 165 -1.29 -5.70 -5.03
C ASP A 165 -2.14 -6.84 -4.47
N HIS A 166 -1.54 -7.74 -3.70
CA HIS A 166 -2.26 -8.78 -2.97
C HIS A 166 -2.57 -8.25 -1.57
N ILE A 167 -3.85 -8.03 -1.27
CA ILE A 167 -4.28 -7.30 -0.08
C ILE A 167 -5.30 -8.11 0.72
N LEU A 168 -5.17 -8.05 2.04
CA LEU A 168 -6.22 -8.48 2.96
C LEU A 168 -7.17 -7.33 3.31
N PHE A 169 -8.46 -7.59 3.14
CA PHE A 169 -9.57 -6.72 3.48
C PHE A 169 -10.32 -7.30 4.67
N PHE A 170 -10.36 -6.57 5.79
CA PHE A 170 -10.89 -7.09 7.05
C PHE A 170 -12.32 -6.62 7.29
N ASN A 171 -13.15 -7.53 7.80
CA ASN A 171 -14.56 -7.27 8.09
C ASN A 171 -14.77 -6.34 9.29
N HIS A 172 -13.76 -6.25 10.16
CA HIS A 172 -13.76 -5.41 11.35
C HIS A 172 -12.45 -4.66 11.45
N SER A 173 -12.52 -3.38 11.84
CA SER A 173 -11.32 -2.60 12.12
C SER A 173 -10.71 -3.06 13.44
N PHE A 174 -9.38 -3.12 13.50
CA PHE A 174 -8.66 -3.35 14.74
C PHE A 174 -7.38 -2.51 14.81
N VAL A 175 -6.89 -2.33 16.02
CA VAL A 175 -5.73 -1.50 16.33
C VAL A 175 -4.51 -2.39 16.42
N ILE A 176 -3.40 -1.91 15.86
CA ILE A 176 -2.06 -2.49 15.99
C ILE A 176 -1.23 -1.49 16.80
N PHE A 177 -0.66 -1.96 17.89
CA PHE A 177 0.29 -1.18 18.67
C PHE A 177 1.70 -1.33 18.09
N LYS A 178 2.60 -0.39 18.42
CA LYS A 178 3.96 -0.40 17.86
C LYS A 178 4.69 -1.70 18.25
N GLU A 179 4.39 -2.20 19.43
CA GLU A 179 4.96 -3.39 20.05
C GLU A 179 4.50 -4.70 19.38
N ASP A 180 3.39 -4.66 18.64
CA ASP A 180 2.86 -5.82 17.92
C ASP A 180 3.56 -6.06 16.57
N PHE A 181 4.48 -5.17 16.18
CA PHE A 181 5.25 -5.32 14.96
C PHE A 181 6.41 -6.31 15.11
N PHE A 182 6.66 -7.00 14.00
CA PHE A 182 7.80 -7.88 13.81
C PHE A 182 8.65 -7.38 12.66
N VAL A 183 9.96 -7.54 12.79
CA VAL A 183 10.92 -7.44 11.71
C VAL A 183 11.13 -8.84 11.16
N GLY A 184 10.81 -9.03 9.88
CA GLY A 184 11.06 -10.27 9.17
C GLY A 184 12.49 -10.34 8.63
N PRO A 185 12.88 -11.51 8.09
CA PRO A 185 14.15 -11.63 7.38
C PRO A 185 14.17 -10.66 6.20
N ASP A 186 15.35 -10.10 5.89
CA ASP A 186 15.59 -9.32 4.68
C ASP A 186 15.50 -10.23 3.44
N ILE A 187 14.29 -10.67 3.08
CA ILE A 187 14.03 -11.40 1.85
C ILE A 187 13.92 -10.36 0.73
N GLU A 188 15.06 -9.72 0.43
CA GLU A 188 15.35 -9.06 -0.84
C GLU A 188 16.83 -9.32 -1.20
N ALA A 189 17.26 -10.58 -1.18
CA ALA A 189 18.59 -10.97 -1.67
C ALA A 189 18.73 -12.48 -1.96
N VAL A 190 17.80 -13.11 -2.70
CA VAL A 190 18.11 -14.34 -3.46
C VAL A 190 17.25 -14.39 -4.73
N LEU A 191 17.44 -13.45 -5.64
CA LEU A 191 17.54 -13.85 -7.04
C LEU A 191 19.03 -14.05 -7.26
N ASP A 192 19.46 -15.28 -7.02
CA ASP A 192 20.79 -15.70 -7.44
C ASP A 192 20.77 -15.70 -8.98
N GLU A 193 21.35 -14.66 -9.57
CA GLU A 193 21.62 -14.59 -11.01
C GLU A 193 22.53 -15.74 -11.49
N SER A 194 23.05 -16.60 -10.60
CA SER A 194 23.81 -17.80 -10.95
C SER A 194 23.00 -18.91 -11.64
N LEU A 195 21.65 -18.85 -11.65
CA LEU A 195 20.82 -19.82 -12.38
C LEU A 195 20.64 -19.51 -13.87
N PHE A 196 21.24 -18.43 -14.40
CA PHE A 196 21.27 -18.13 -15.84
C PHE A 196 22.62 -18.36 -16.52
N THR A 197 23.54 -19.07 -15.87
CA THR A 197 24.77 -19.53 -16.54
C THR A 197 24.78 -21.04 -16.67
N GLU A 198 24.25 -21.54 -17.78
CA GLU A 198 24.87 -22.61 -18.56
C GLU A 198 24.23 -22.68 -19.95
N GLY A 199 25.05 -22.51 -20.98
CA GLY A 199 24.62 -22.69 -22.37
C GLY A 199 25.23 -21.73 -23.38
N THR A 200 26.54 -21.50 -23.34
CA THR A 200 27.27 -21.01 -24.51
C THR A 200 27.04 -21.94 -25.70
N VAL A 201 26.41 -21.43 -26.76
CA VAL A 201 26.75 -21.85 -28.12
C VAL A 201 26.94 -20.57 -28.94
N GLU A 202 28.22 -20.21 -29.10
CA GLU A 202 28.67 -19.29 -30.14
C GLU A 202 28.25 -19.83 -31.51
N VAL A 203 27.51 -19.04 -32.29
CA VAL A 203 27.70 -19.01 -33.74
C VAL A 203 27.37 -17.60 -34.26
N SER A 204 28.34 -16.98 -34.90
CA SER A 204 28.18 -15.87 -35.84
C SER A 204 29.24 -16.07 -36.93
N PRO A 205 29.21 -15.38 -38.08
CA PRO A 205 28.09 -14.91 -38.93
C PRO A 205 28.29 -15.32 -40.40
N GLN A 206 27.27 -15.53 -41.24
CA GLN A 206 27.44 -15.36 -42.71
C GLN A 206 26.16 -14.95 -43.49
N ASN A 207 26.35 -13.89 -44.27
CA ASN A 207 25.83 -13.61 -45.63
C ASN A 207 24.55 -12.79 -45.90
N ILE A 208 24.80 -11.50 -46.18
CA ILE A 208 24.51 -10.75 -47.44
C ILE A 208 23.04 -10.63 -47.90
N LYS A 209 22.51 -9.39 -47.92
CA LYS A 209 22.38 -8.59 -49.18
C LYS A 209 22.12 -7.10 -48.92
N SER A 210 22.98 -6.32 -49.58
CA SER A 210 22.91 -4.88 -49.85
C SER A 210 21.97 -4.60 -51.02
N VAL A 211 21.11 -3.58 -50.90
CA VAL A 211 20.68 -2.70 -52.00
C VAL A 211 20.44 -1.29 -51.43
N VAL A 212 21.14 -0.30 -51.99
CA VAL A 212 20.90 1.17 -51.95
C VAL A 212 20.74 1.57 -53.45
N PRO A 213 20.24 2.75 -53.90
CA PRO A 213 19.93 4.00 -53.18
C PRO A 213 18.71 4.84 -53.67
N GLY A 214 18.36 5.86 -52.87
CA GLY A 214 18.12 7.23 -53.37
C GLY A 214 16.67 7.72 -53.56
N ALA A 215 16.28 8.74 -52.76
CA ALA A 215 15.70 10.01 -53.23
C ALA A 215 15.49 10.97 -52.05
N GLU A 216 16.14 12.13 -52.15
CA GLU A 216 16.09 13.26 -51.22
C GLU A 216 14.83 14.15 -51.46
N SER A 217 14.33 14.78 -50.40
CA SER A 217 13.85 16.19 -50.35
C SER A 217 13.22 16.43 -48.97
N ASN A 218 13.86 17.17 -48.07
CA ASN A 218 13.98 18.63 -47.94
C ASN A 218 12.72 19.36 -47.39
N VAL A 219 12.89 19.85 -46.15
CA VAL A 219 12.80 21.29 -45.77
C VAL A 219 11.52 21.83 -45.08
N ASP A 220 11.81 22.68 -44.08
CA ASP A 220 11.04 23.69 -43.31
C ASP A 220 10.17 23.25 -42.11
N GLN A 221 10.57 23.51 -40.85
CA GLN A 221 10.74 24.76 -40.08
C GLN A 221 9.45 25.32 -39.43
N ASN A 222 9.50 25.35 -38.09
CA ASN A 222 8.90 26.31 -37.15
C ASN A 222 7.40 26.65 -37.22
N VAL A 223 6.67 26.27 -36.16
CA VAL A 223 5.70 27.19 -35.53
C VAL A 223 5.80 27.10 -34.00
N ASN A 224 6.17 28.24 -33.42
CA ASN A 224 6.17 28.57 -32.00
C ASN A 224 4.72 28.77 -31.51
N ALA A 225 4.30 28.04 -30.48
CA ALA A 225 3.11 28.39 -29.71
C ALA A 225 3.38 28.21 -28.21
N LYS A 226 3.79 29.32 -27.58
CA LYS A 226 3.57 29.57 -26.16
C LYS A 226 2.08 29.40 -25.86
N GLU A 227 1.69 28.28 -25.26
CA GLU A 227 0.49 28.23 -24.43
C GLU A 227 0.89 27.91 -22.99
N ILE A 228 0.90 28.98 -22.20
CA ILE A 228 0.89 28.96 -20.76
C ILE A 228 -0.41 28.25 -20.36
N VAL A 229 -0.36 26.95 -20.12
CA VAL A 229 -1.46 26.23 -19.47
C VAL A 229 -1.53 26.76 -18.06
N LYS A 230 -2.44 27.73 -17.85
CA LYS A 230 -2.91 28.17 -16.54
C LYS A 230 -3.16 26.92 -15.70
N GLY A 231 -2.34 26.72 -14.67
CA GLY A 231 -2.50 25.62 -13.73
C GLY A 231 -3.95 25.56 -13.27
N ALA A 232 -4.63 24.47 -13.63
CA ALA A 232 -5.95 24.16 -13.11
C ALA A 232 -5.79 24.10 -11.59
N LYS A 233 -6.28 25.12 -10.88
CA LYS A 233 -6.34 25.08 -9.42
C LYS A 233 -7.26 23.93 -9.05
N GLU A 234 -6.65 22.86 -8.58
CA GLU A 234 -7.29 21.68 -8.04
C GLU A 234 -8.36 22.14 -7.05
N ARG A 235 -9.62 21.89 -7.42
CA ARG A 235 -10.77 22.45 -6.71
C ARG A 235 -11.00 21.55 -5.51
N VAL A 236 -10.60 22.01 -4.33
CA VAL A 236 -10.83 21.30 -3.05
C VAL A 236 -12.27 20.79 -3.01
N SER A 237 -12.44 19.47 -2.80
CA SER A 237 -13.74 18.81 -2.81
C SER A 237 -14.65 19.36 -1.71
N LYS A 238 -15.96 19.08 -1.79
CA LYS A 238 -16.90 19.53 -0.74
C LYS A 238 -16.56 18.90 0.62
N ALA A 239 -16.24 17.61 0.64
CA ALA A 239 -15.88 16.89 1.86
C ALA A 239 -14.60 17.44 2.50
N GLU A 240 -13.56 17.73 1.72
CA GLU A 240 -12.33 18.34 2.23
C GLU A 240 -12.58 19.76 2.78
N ARG A 241 -13.47 20.53 2.16
CA ARG A 241 -13.86 21.85 2.66
C ARG A 241 -14.62 21.77 3.98
N ASP A 242 -15.55 20.83 4.10
CA ASP A 242 -16.31 20.59 5.33
C ASP A 242 -15.37 20.15 6.46
N ALA A 243 -14.40 19.28 6.17
CA ALA A 243 -13.37 18.85 7.12
C ALA A 243 -12.49 20.03 7.58
N ILE A 244 -11.99 20.86 6.64
CA ILE A 244 -11.22 22.07 6.96
C ILE A 244 -12.05 22.99 7.86
N PHE A 245 -13.31 23.23 7.54
CA PHE A 245 -14.18 24.08 8.35
C PHE A 245 -14.36 23.54 9.77
N ILE A 246 -14.63 22.23 9.90
CA ILE A 246 -14.78 21.59 11.23
C ILE A 246 -13.49 21.77 12.03
N MET A 247 -12.32 21.55 11.43
CA MET A 247 -11.04 21.74 12.12
C MET A 247 -10.81 23.19 12.55
N LEU A 248 -11.02 24.16 11.66
CA LEU A 248 -10.90 25.58 12.00
C LEU A 248 -11.89 25.98 13.09
N SER A 249 -13.11 25.47 13.01
CA SER A 249 -14.15 25.71 14.01
C SER A 249 -13.81 25.15 15.38
N LYS A 250 -13.06 24.04 15.46
CA LYS A 250 -12.77 23.38 16.73
C LYS A 250 -11.54 23.96 17.43
N TYR A 251 -10.51 24.31 16.66
CA TYR A 251 -9.19 24.63 17.21
C TYR A 251 -8.82 26.12 17.14
N TYR A 252 -9.48 26.92 16.28
CA TYR A 252 -9.08 28.30 16.02
C TYR A 252 -10.20 29.32 16.29
N LYS A 253 -11.11 29.03 17.23
CA LYS A 253 -12.13 30.00 17.66
C LYS A 253 -11.47 31.22 18.32
N SER A 254 -11.88 32.41 17.91
CA SER A 254 -11.55 33.63 18.66
C SER A 254 -12.23 33.59 20.05
N LYS A 255 -11.73 34.38 21.00
CA LYS A 255 -12.29 34.51 22.37
C LYS A 255 -13.79 34.81 22.40
N ASN A 256 -14.33 35.36 21.30
CA ASN A 256 -15.74 35.69 21.14
C ASN A 256 -16.56 34.58 20.45
N GLY A 257 -15.99 33.38 20.26
CA GLY A 257 -16.64 32.23 19.61
C GLY A 257 -16.80 32.35 18.09
N LYS A 258 -16.41 33.48 17.49
CA LYS A 258 -16.50 33.74 16.04
C LYS A 258 -15.25 33.29 15.30
N LEU A 259 -15.45 32.78 14.08
CA LEU A 259 -14.37 32.44 13.16
C LEU A 259 -13.99 33.66 12.33
N GLU A 260 -12.86 34.26 12.70
CA GLU A 260 -12.33 35.45 12.04
C GLU A 260 -11.07 35.09 11.27
N ALA A 261 -11.06 35.40 9.97
CA ALA A 261 -10.03 34.91 9.06
C ALA A 261 -8.61 35.40 9.36
N ALA A 262 -8.44 36.63 9.86
CA ALA A 262 -7.13 37.19 10.17
C ALA A 262 -6.51 36.58 11.44
N PRO A 263 -7.23 36.46 12.57
CA PRO A 263 -6.75 35.70 13.73
C PRO A 263 -6.38 34.24 13.40
N ILE A 264 -7.25 33.56 12.63
CA ILE A 264 -7.01 32.17 12.22
C ILE A 264 -5.75 32.05 11.36
N ALA A 265 -5.55 32.95 10.40
CA ALA A 265 -4.35 32.95 9.55
C ALA A 265 -3.07 33.14 10.38
N ASN A 266 -3.08 34.04 11.37
CA ASN A 266 -1.91 34.28 12.23
C ASN A 266 -1.59 33.06 13.11
N MET A 267 -2.61 32.43 13.70
CA MET A 267 -2.42 31.21 14.50
C MET A 267 -1.90 30.06 13.65
N LEU A 268 -2.51 29.83 12.47
CA LEU A 268 -2.05 28.81 11.53
C LEU A 268 -0.62 29.05 11.05
N ASN A 269 -0.24 30.29 10.77
CA ASN A 269 1.14 30.61 10.38
C ASN A 269 2.12 30.41 11.52
N SER A 270 1.69 30.61 12.78
CA SER A 270 2.52 30.28 13.95
C SER A 270 2.77 28.79 14.02
N ASP A 271 1.71 27.98 13.93
CA ASP A 271 1.79 26.52 14.01
C ASP A 271 2.52 25.92 12.78
N ALA A 272 2.33 26.53 11.61
CA ALA A 272 2.92 26.06 10.37
C ALA A 272 4.43 26.31 10.27
N LYS A 273 5.01 27.21 11.06
CA LYS A 273 6.47 27.41 11.06
C LYS A 273 7.23 26.15 11.45
N ASP A 274 6.67 25.36 12.35
CA ASP A 274 7.30 24.14 12.86
C ASP A 274 6.98 22.91 11.98
N ILE A 275 5.88 22.95 11.22
CA ILE A 275 5.32 21.80 10.50
C ILE A 275 5.49 21.91 8.97
N LEU A 276 5.41 23.12 8.42
CA LEU A 276 5.43 23.44 7.00
C LEU A 276 6.26 24.71 6.72
N PRO A 277 7.59 24.66 6.93
CA PRO A 277 8.44 25.82 6.75
C PRO A 277 8.35 26.38 5.33
N GLY A 278 8.19 27.71 5.22
CA GLY A 278 8.08 28.42 3.94
C GLY A 278 6.66 28.51 3.36
N ARG A 279 5.64 27.97 4.03
CA ARG A 279 4.23 28.12 3.61
C ARG A 279 3.51 29.14 4.47
N GLU A 280 2.88 30.12 3.82
CA GLU A 280 2.08 31.15 4.51
C GLU A 280 0.61 31.09 4.09
N PHE A 281 -0.26 31.26 5.07
CA PHE A 281 -1.70 31.35 4.93
C PHE A 281 -2.14 32.81 5.02
N SER A 282 -2.73 33.31 3.94
CA SER A 282 -3.32 34.66 3.94
C SER A 282 -4.72 34.64 4.56
N PRO A 283 -5.16 35.74 5.21
CA PRO A 283 -6.55 35.88 5.65
C PRO A 283 -7.55 35.68 4.51
N GLU A 284 -7.19 36.01 3.27
CA GLU A 284 -8.04 35.84 2.10
C GLU A 284 -8.26 34.36 1.75
N THR A 285 -7.23 33.52 1.94
CA THR A 285 -7.32 32.07 1.81
C THR A 285 -8.29 31.51 2.84
N ILE A 286 -8.17 31.94 4.10
CA ILE A 286 -9.05 31.50 5.18
C ILE A 286 -10.50 31.96 4.93
N ARG A 287 -10.72 33.19 4.45
CA ARG A 287 -12.07 33.68 4.09
C ARG A 287 -12.73 32.80 3.02
N ARG A 288 -11.98 32.31 2.04
CA ARG A 288 -12.51 31.40 1.02
C ARG A 288 -12.95 30.06 1.60
N TRP A 289 -12.23 29.55 2.60
CA TRP A 289 -12.59 28.33 3.31
C TRP A 289 -13.83 28.53 4.18
N LEU A 290 -13.98 29.71 4.82
CA LEU A 290 -15.13 30.03 5.66
C LEU A 290 -16.40 30.40 4.87
N LYS A 291 -16.28 30.97 3.66
CA LYS A 291 -17.43 31.44 2.87
C LYS A 291 -18.25 30.33 2.21
N SER A 292 -17.71 29.12 2.00
CA SER A 292 -18.37 28.12 1.14
C SER A 292 -19.44 27.25 1.83
N ILE A 293 -19.97 27.70 2.96
CA ILE A 293 -20.97 26.96 3.77
C ILE A 293 -22.27 27.76 3.98
N GLN A 294 -22.33 29.00 3.48
CA GLN A 294 -23.60 29.74 3.33
C GLN A 294 -24.24 29.43 1.97
#